data_AF-A0A9N6YZL9-F1
#
_entry.id   AF-A0A9N6YZL9-F1
#
_cell.length_a   1.000
_cell.length_b   1.000
_cell.length_c   1.000
_cell.angle_alpha   90.00
_cell.angle_beta   90.00
_cell.angle_gamma   90.00
#
_symmetry.space_group_name_H-M   'P 1'
#
loop_
_entity.id
_entity.type
_entity.pdbx_description
1 polymer ?
#
loop_
_entity_poly.entity_id
_entity_poly.type
_entity_poly.pdbx_seq_one_letter_code
_entity_poly.pdbx_strand_id
1 'polypeptide(L)'
;MRWTRAKNAGQLGLLAALGLVPLGFLLSSLSGMSDPVAVVTGVVVPIVCSALVVLATVPVARSPLSPAYTGFIVAWTALGALTLGAVALLFVSYEMSQGPPPSNPALVIGGAASVGSAFGLAFGLTDARQRWAQGQLERANGQLTVLNRVLRHNIRNAMTVVRGRARFIRQQAEASQRAGADGAGDGLADHAVVVEENAERLLGVSEHARHIDAVIGPDDDVEEVATTVDLVGVAEGAIERLGAEHPAAEFVAPAAVACRVRAHPLTEVAVSELIENAVVHGGDAPRVAVSVRRDGDGATLRVDDDGPGIPPETVEAIQRGYETSMRHADGLGLWLVRWVVDRSVADLGFDADGDGQTVTIRFERVETADGEPSPAASGDPNDLPDADATGGGRPTAATADSP
;
A
#
# COMPACT_ATOMS: atom_id res chain seq x y z
N MET A 1 5.51 4.16 11.08
CA MET A 1 6.11 3.10 11.93
C MET A 1 5.61 3.04 13.40
N ARG A 2 5.19 4.15 14.06
CA ARG A 2 4.77 4.11 15.49
C ARG A 2 3.39 3.48 15.74
N TRP A 3 2.43 3.60 14.82
CA TRP A 3 1.05 3.13 15.02
C TRP A 3 0.81 1.63 14.72
N THR A 4 1.52 1.05 13.75
CA THR A 4 1.46 -0.41 13.49
C THR A 4 2.19 -1.24 14.55
N ARG A 5 3.25 -0.69 15.16
CA ARG A 5 3.96 -1.34 16.29
C ARG A 5 3.09 -1.46 17.54
N ALA A 6 2.19 -0.51 17.79
CA ALA A 6 1.31 -0.53 18.98
C ALA A 6 0.26 -1.66 18.91
N LYS A 7 -0.29 -1.97 17.73
CA LYS A 7 -1.27 -3.06 17.57
C LYS A 7 -0.66 -4.46 17.74
N ASN A 8 0.63 -4.63 17.44
CA ASN A 8 1.32 -5.92 17.56
C ASN A 8 1.91 -6.17 18.95
N ALA A 9 2.07 -5.13 19.78
CA ALA A 9 2.69 -5.24 21.10
C ALA A 9 1.97 -6.25 22.01
N GLY A 10 0.64 -6.30 21.97
CA GLY A 10 -0.15 -7.27 22.74
C GLY A 10 0.06 -8.72 22.30
N GLN A 11 0.09 -8.98 20.99
CA GLN A 11 0.30 -10.32 20.44
C GLN A 11 1.74 -10.80 20.64
N LEU A 12 2.73 -9.93 20.47
CA LEU A 12 4.13 -10.23 20.75
C LEU A 12 4.36 -10.48 22.24
N GLY A 13 3.70 -9.71 23.12
CA GLY A 13 3.69 -9.95 24.55
C GLY A 13 3.11 -11.33 24.90
N LEU A 14 2.03 -11.73 24.23
CA LEU A 14 1.43 -13.06 24.43
C LEU A 14 2.32 -14.19 23.91
N LEU A 15 3.00 -14.00 22.77
CA LEU A 15 4.01 -14.95 22.27
C LEU A 15 5.17 -15.12 23.25
N ALA A 16 5.70 -14.01 23.77
CA ALA A 16 6.75 -14.03 24.78
C ALA A 16 6.29 -14.72 26.06
N ALA A 17 5.05 -14.46 26.51
CA ALA A 17 4.48 -15.10 27.70
C ALA A 17 4.34 -16.63 27.54
N LEU A 18 3.93 -17.10 26.36
CA LEU A 18 3.85 -18.54 26.04
C LEU A 18 5.21 -19.25 26.18
N GLY A 19 6.34 -18.54 26.02
CA GLY A 19 7.68 -19.06 26.28
C GLY A 19 8.19 -18.80 27.70
N LEU A 20 8.03 -17.60 28.23
CA LEU A 20 8.59 -17.17 29.52
C LEU A 20 7.97 -17.88 30.72
N VAL A 21 6.65 -18.08 30.72
CA VAL A 21 5.92 -18.74 31.82
C VAL A 21 6.41 -20.17 32.04
N PRO A 22 6.43 -21.06 31.03
CA PRO A 22 6.98 -22.40 31.22
C PRO A 22 8.48 -22.38 31.49
N LEU A 23 9.25 -21.49 30.87
CA LEU A 23 10.70 -21.37 31.11
C LEU A 23 11.02 -21.09 32.58
N GLY A 24 10.31 -20.15 33.21
CA GLY A 24 10.48 -19.83 34.64
C GLY A 24 10.13 -20.99 35.55
N PHE A 25 9.02 -21.68 35.27
CA PHE A 25 8.61 -22.87 36.02
C PHE A 25 9.65 -24.01 35.91
N LEU A 26 10.16 -24.28 34.70
CA LEU A 26 11.15 -25.33 34.46
C LEU A 26 12.50 -25.02 35.11
N LEU A 27 12.97 -23.76 35.04
CA LEU A 27 14.19 -23.32 35.73
C LEU A 27 14.08 -23.47 37.25
N SER A 28 12.92 -23.13 37.83
CA SER A 28 12.70 -23.31 39.27
C SER A 28 12.67 -24.78 39.69
N SER A 29 12.31 -25.69 38.79
CA SER A 29 12.28 -27.13 39.04
C SER A 29 13.67 -27.78 38.96
N LEU A 30 14.65 -27.10 38.33
CA LEU A 30 16.02 -27.60 38.16
C LEU A 30 16.73 -27.84 39.51
N SER A 31 16.51 -26.99 40.51
CA SER A 31 17.16 -27.08 41.82
C SER A 31 16.75 -28.28 42.66
N GLY A 32 15.66 -28.97 42.27
CA GLY A 32 15.13 -30.13 43.00
C GLY A 32 15.56 -31.49 42.46
N MET A 33 16.36 -31.55 41.39
CA MET A 33 16.68 -32.81 40.71
C MET A 33 18.15 -33.21 40.86
N SER A 34 18.39 -34.49 41.18
CA SER A 34 19.73 -35.08 41.30
C SER A 34 20.02 -36.15 40.24
N ASP A 35 19.00 -36.70 39.57
CA ASP A 35 19.16 -37.72 38.54
C ASP A 35 19.49 -37.09 37.16
N PRO A 36 20.65 -37.39 36.55
CA PRO A 36 21.05 -36.81 35.27
C PRO A 36 20.07 -37.08 34.12
N VAL A 37 19.42 -38.26 34.09
CA VAL A 37 18.48 -38.61 33.02
C VAL A 37 17.20 -37.79 33.15
N ALA A 38 16.63 -37.69 34.35
CA ALA A 38 15.48 -36.85 34.64
C ALA A 38 15.75 -35.36 34.38
N VAL A 39 16.97 -34.86 34.64
CA VAL A 39 17.36 -33.48 34.32
C VAL A 39 17.29 -33.21 32.82
N VAL A 40 17.86 -34.10 32.01
CA VAL A 40 17.94 -33.91 30.55
C VAL A 40 16.55 -34.02 29.91
N THR A 41 15.78 -35.06 30.21
CA THR A 41 14.48 -35.32 29.58
C THR A 41 13.36 -34.46 30.17
N GLY A 42 13.39 -34.21 31.48
CA GLY A 42 12.34 -33.49 32.19
C GLY A 42 12.47 -31.97 32.15
N VAL A 43 13.68 -31.43 31.96
CA VAL A 43 13.90 -29.96 32.05
C VAL A 43 14.74 -29.39 30.93
N VAL A 44 15.87 -29.99 30.54
CA VAL A 44 16.74 -29.36 29.52
C VAL A 44 16.03 -29.19 28.18
N VAL A 45 15.41 -30.26 27.65
CA VAL A 45 14.69 -30.19 26.36
C VAL A 45 13.53 -29.18 26.42
N PRO A 46 12.62 -29.23 27.40
CA PRO A 46 11.58 -28.21 27.57
C PRO A 46 12.11 -26.77 27.69
N ILE A 47 13.19 -26.54 28.46
CA ILE A 47 13.81 -25.22 28.59
C ILE A 47 14.25 -24.69 27.23
N VAL A 48 14.91 -25.52 26.42
CA VAL A 48 15.35 -25.14 25.08
C VAL A 48 14.14 -24.78 24.21
N CYS A 49 13.08 -25.59 24.24
CA CYS A 49 11.84 -25.30 23.51
C CYS A 49 11.21 -23.96 23.93
N SER A 50 11.08 -23.71 25.24
CA SER A 50 10.55 -22.45 25.76
C SER A 50 11.44 -21.25 25.40
N ALA A 51 12.76 -21.40 25.49
CA ALA A 51 13.72 -20.37 25.11
C ALA A 51 13.63 -20.03 23.62
N LEU A 52 13.45 -21.02 22.74
CA LEU A 52 13.24 -20.80 21.30
C LEU A 52 11.97 -19.96 21.04
N VAL A 53 10.89 -20.21 21.77
CA VAL A 53 9.65 -19.41 21.66
C VAL A 53 9.88 -17.96 22.06
N VAL A 54 10.61 -17.72 23.16
CA VAL A 54 10.98 -16.37 23.59
C VAL A 54 11.86 -15.68 22.53
N LEU A 55 12.92 -16.36 22.09
CA LEU A 55 13.87 -15.81 21.10
C LEU A 55 13.19 -15.48 19.77
N ALA A 56 12.21 -16.27 19.33
CA ALA A 56 11.46 -16.02 18.10
C ALA A 56 10.60 -14.75 18.14
N THR A 57 10.31 -14.19 19.33
CA THR A 57 9.53 -12.95 19.45
C THR A 57 10.26 -11.77 18.79
N VAL A 58 11.59 -11.72 18.86
CA VAL A 58 12.40 -10.61 18.29
C VAL A 58 12.35 -10.56 16.75
N PRO A 59 12.68 -11.64 16.01
CA PRO A 59 12.58 -11.62 14.55
C PRO A 59 11.13 -11.46 14.08
N VAL A 60 10.14 -12.02 14.80
CA VAL A 60 8.72 -11.78 14.47
C VAL A 60 8.37 -10.30 14.63
N ALA A 61 8.85 -9.64 15.69
CA ALA A 61 8.63 -8.20 15.91
C ALA A 61 9.33 -7.28 14.89
N ARG A 62 10.43 -7.75 14.29
CA ARG A 62 11.18 -7.01 13.26
C ARG A 62 10.71 -7.31 11.84
N SER A 63 9.94 -8.37 11.63
CA SER A 63 9.50 -8.77 10.29
C SER A 63 8.36 -7.88 9.78
N PRO A 64 8.24 -7.67 8.45
CA PRO A 64 7.17 -6.88 7.84
C PRO A 64 5.79 -7.58 7.88
N LEU A 65 5.64 -8.60 8.72
CA LEU A 65 4.40 -9.35 8.83
C LEU A 65 3.30 -8.49 9.45
N SER A 66 2.14 -8.51 8.81
CA SER A 66 0.95 -7.82 9.31
C SER A 66 0.52 -8.34 10.71
N PRO A 67 -0.23 -7.54 11.49
CA PRO A 67 -0.81 -7.96 12.77
C PRO A 67 -1.61 -9.27 12.69
N ALA A 68 -2.25 -9.54 11.55
CA ALA A 68 -3.01 -10.76 11.36
C ALA A 68 -2.10 -11.99 11.38
N TYR A 69 -0.96 -11.94 10.70
CA TYR A 69 0.02 -13.05 10.67
C TYR A 69 0.66 -13.30 12.04
N THR A 70 0.96 -12.25 12.79
CA THR A 70 1.44 -12.37 14.18
C THR A 70 0.41 -13.07 15.06
N GLY A 71 -0.87 -12.72 14.93
CA GLY A 71 -1.97 -13.40 15.61
C GLY A 71 -2.08 -14.89 15.28
N PHE A 72 -1.88 -15.28 14.01
CA PHE A 72 -1.86 -16.69 13.61
C PHE A 72 -0.69 -17.46 14.22
N ILE A 73 0.52 -16.88 14.26
CA ILE A 73 1.69 -17.52 14.89
C ILE A 73 1.43 -17.78 16.37
N VAL A 74 0.87 -16.79 17.07
CA VAL A 74 0.49 -16.90 18.48
C VAL A 74 -0.55 -18.00 18.70
N ALA A 75 -1.58 -18.05 17.86
CA ALA A 75 -2.64 -19.06 17.95
C ALA A 75 -2.10 -20.48 17.76
N TRP A 76 -1.24 -20.70 16.76
CA TRP A 76 -0.60 -22.01 16.54
C TRP A 76 0.33 -22.41 17.68
N THR A 77 1.10 -21.46 18.22
CA THR A 77 1.97 -21.69 19.39
C THR A 77 1.15 -22.11 20.62
N ALA A 78 0.06 -21.39 20.91
CA ALA A 78 -0.86 -21.74 22.00
C ALA A 78 -1.55 -23.09 21.77
N LEU A 79 -2.01 -23.36 20.56
CA LEU A 79 -2.64 -24.63 20.20
C LEU A 79 -1.66 -25.81 20.38
N GLY A 80 -0.41 -25.65 19.96
CA GLY A 80 0.63 -26.66 20.17
C GLY A 80 0.87 -26.93 21.66
N ALA A 81 0.96 -25.87 22.48
CA ALA A 81 1.14 -26.01 23.92
C ALA A 81 -0.05 -26.72 24.60
N LEU A 82 -1.27 -26.32 24.24
CA LEU A 82 -2.50 -26.89 24.80
C LEU A 82 -2.69 -28.35 24.40
N THR A 83 -2.40 -28.70 23.15
CA THR A 83 -2.58 -30.07 22.65
C THR A 83 -1.62 -31.04 23.33
N LEU A 84 -0.31 -30.78 23.34
CA LEU A 84 0.64 -31.67 24.03
C LEU A 84 0.51 -31.62 25.55
N GLY A 85 0.19 -30.45 26.13
CA GLY A 85 -0.10 -30.33 27.56
C GLY A 85 -1.32 -31.18 27.98
N ALA A 86 -2.40 -31.17 27.18
CA ALA A 86 -3.58 -31.98 27.43
C ALA A 86 -3.30 -33.49 27.29
N VAL A 87 -2.51 -33.89 26.28
CA VAL A 87 -2.08 -35.29 26.12
C VAL A 87 -1.26 -35.75 27.33
N ALA A 88 -0.32 -34.93 27.81
CA ALA A 88 0.44 -35.22 29.02
C ALA A 88 -0.44 -35.27 30.27
N LEU A 89 -1.43 -34.38 30.40
CA LEU A 89 -2.39 -34.41 31.50
C LEU A 89 -3.19 -35.71 31.51
N LEU A 90 -3.67 -36.18 30.36
CA LEU A 90 -4.37 -37.46 30.23
C LEU A 90 -3.47 -38.63 30.62
N PHE A 91 -2.21 -38.62 30.15
CA PHE A 91 -1.23 -39.65 30.47
C PHE A 91 -0.94 -39.71 31.98
N VAL A 92 -0.66 -38.57 32.60
CA VAL A 92 -0.45 -38.46 34.06
C VAL A 92 -1.68 -38.91 34.84
N SER A 93 -2.89 -38.52 34.39
CA SER A 93 -4.14 -38.92 35.04
C SER A 93 -4.36 -40.44 34.97
N TYR A 94 -4.00 -41.05 33.84
CA TYR A 94 -4.03 -42.50 33.68
C TYR A 94 -3.04 -43.19 34.62
N GLU A 95 -1.79 -42.73 34.71
CA GLU A 95 -0.82 -43.31 35.66
C GLU A 95 -1.28 -43.19 37.11
N MET A 96 -1.87 -42.04 37.50
CA MET A 96 -2.45 -41.84 38.82
C MET A 96 -3.58 -42.84 39.14
N SER A 97 -4.30 -43.34 38.12
CA SER A 97 -5.34 -44.36 38.31
C SER A 97 -4.78 -45.77 38.49
N GLN A 98 -3.55 -46.04 38.04
CA GLN A 98 -2.95 -47.37 37.98
C GLN A 98 -1.92 -47.62 39.09
N GLY A 99 -1.45 -46.58 39.79
CA GLY A 99 -0.41 -46.71 40.80
C GLY A 99 -0.09 -45.44 41.58
N PRO A 100 1.00 -45.43 42.37
CA PRO A 100 1.43 -44.23 43.09
C PRO A 100 1.76 -43.11 42.09
N PRO A 101 1.39 -41.85 42.42
CA PRO A 101 1.55 -40.75 41.48
C PRO A 101 3.03 -40.47 41.16
N PRO A 102 3.34 -39.94 39.96
CA PRO A 102 4.66 -39.46 39.65
C PRO A 102 5.07 -38.35 40.63
N SER A 103 6.36 -38.25 40.93
CA SER A 103 6.89 -37.30 41.93
C SER A 103 6.61 -35.84 41.60
N ASN A 104 6.48 -35.49 40.31
CA ASN A 104 6.11 -34.15 39.88
C ASN A 104 5.27 -34.19 38.58
N PRO A 105 3.93 -34.35 38.69
CA PRO A 105 3.05 -34.40 37.52
C PRO A 105 3.03 -33.08 36.73
N ALA A 106 3.21 -31.95 37.42
CA ALA A 106 3.23 -30.62 36.80
C ALA A 106 4.45 -30.45 35.88
N LEU A 107 5.58 -31.07 36.21
CA LEU A 107 6.79 -31.04 35.39
C LEU A 107 6.57 -31.70 34.02
N VAL A 108 5.90 -32.87 34.00
CA VAL A 108 5.61 -33.60 32.76
C VAL A 108 4.66 -32.81 31.86
N ILE A 109 3.59 -32.25 32.45
CA ILE A 109 2.60 -31.44 31.72
C ILE A 109 3.23 -30.16 31.18
N GLY A 110 3.96 -29.42 32.01
CA GLY A 110 4.66 -28.20 31.61
C GLY A 110 5.74 -28.45 30.57
N GLY A 111 6.47 -29.57 30.70
CA GLY A 111 7.47 -30.01 29.73
C GLY A 111 6.85 -30.31 28.36
N ALA A 112 5.77 -31.09 28.34
CA ALA A 112 5.04 -31.40 27.11
C ALA A 112 4.43 -30.15 26.46
N ALA A 113 3.83 -29.25 27.24
CA ALA A 113 3.32 -27.98 26.75
C ALA A 113 4.44 -27.11 26.14
N SER A 114 5.64 -27.12 26.72
CA SER A 114 6.80 -26.39 26.18
C SER A 114 7.25 -26.93 24.84
N VAL A 115 7.37 -28.25 24.70
CA VAL A 115 7.66 -28.90 23.41
C VAL A 115 6.57 -28.58 22.38
N GLY A 116 5.30 -28.64 22.80
CA GLY A 116 4.15 -28.35 21.97
C GLY A 116 4.15 -26.92 21.46
N SER A 117 4.52 -25.96 22.30
CA SER A 117 4.65 -24.55 21.92
C SER A 117 5.72 -24.34 20.84
N ALA A 118 6.87 -25.03 20.91
CA ALA A 118 7.92 -24.92 19.91
C ALA A 118 7.49 -25.51 18.56
N PHE A 119 6.79 -26.65 18.56
CA PHE A 119 6.18 -27.19 17.33
C PHE A 119 5.13 -26.24 16.76
N GLY A 120 4.23 -25.74 17.61
CA GLY A 120 3.20 -24.77 17.22
C GLY A 120 3.80 -23.50 16.60
N LEU A 121 4.91 -22.99 17.16
CA LEU A 121 5.65 -21.86 16.60
C LEU A 121 6.21 -22.18 15.22
N ALA A 122 6.87 -23.33 15.04
CA ALA A 122 7.45 -23.72 13.75
C ALA A 122 6.37 -23.84 12.66
N PHE A 123 5.23 -24.47 12.99
CA PHE A 123 4.06 -24.52 12.11
C PHE A 123 3.49 -23.14 11.84
N GLY A 124 3.30 -22.31 12.87
CA GLY A 124 2.77 -20.96 12.74
C GLY A 124 3.63 -20.07 11.85
N LEU A 125 4.96 -20.13 11.98
CA LEU A 125 5.90 -19.40 11.12
C LEU A 125 5.82 -19.88 9.66
N THR A 126 5.69 -21.18 9.45
CA THR A 126 5.61 -21.75 8.09
C THR A 126 4.27 -21.42 7.43
N ASP A 127 3.16 -21.55 8.15
CA ASP A 127 1.81 -21.19 7.70
C ASP A 127 1.72 -19.68 7.40
N ALA A 128 2.26 -18.83 8.28
CA ALA A 128 2.30 -17.38 8.06
C ALA A 128 3.09 -17.01 6.79
N ARG A 129 4.28 -17.62 6.60
CA ARG A 129 5.08 -17.43 5.38
C ARG A 129 4.34 -17.90 4.13
N GLN A 130 3.68 -19.04 4.19
CA GLN A 130 2.95 -19.59 3.06
C GLN A 130 1.76 -18.70 2.67
N ARG A 131 0.97 -18.24 3.64
CA ARG A 131 -0.16 -17.33 3.38
C ARG A 131 0.29 -15.98 2.87
N TRP A 132 1.42 -15.46 3.38
CA TRP A 132 2.00 -14.23 2.85
C TRP A 132 2.43 -14.42 1.39
N ALA A 133 3.15 -15.51 1.08
CA ALA A 133 3.56 -15.84 -0.28
C ALA A 133 2.37 -16.04 -1.23
N GLN A 134 1.29 -16.68 -0.77
CA GLN A 134 0.05 -16.83 -1.55
C GLN A 134 -0.59 -15.47 -1.84
N GLY A 135 -0.71 -14.60 -0.84
CA GLY A 135 -1.26 -13.26 -1.06
C GLY A 135 -0.43 -12.44 -2.06
N GLN A 136 0.90 -12.59 -2.05
CA GLN A 136 1.76 -11.94 -3.04
C GLN A 136 1.58 -12.53 -4.45
N LEU A 137 1.50 -13.86 -4.56
CA LEU A 137 1.20 -14.53 -5.83
C LEU A 137 -0.15 -14.10 -6.40
N GLU A 138 -1.19 -14.00 -5.57
CA GLU A 138 -2.52 -13.56 -6.00
C GLU A 138 -2.51 -12.12 -6.51
N ARG A 139 -1.82 -11.20 -5.82
CA ARG A 139 -1.65 -9.81 -6.28
C ARG A 139 -0.88 -9.75 -7.59
N ALA A 140 0.29 -10.39 -7.66
CA ALA A 140 1.13 -10.41 -8.85
C ALA A 140 0.38 -11.02 -10.05
N ASN A 141 -0.35 -12.12 -9.83
CA ASN A 141 -1.13 -12.77 -10.88
C ASN A 141 -2.34 -11.93 -11.30
N GLY A 142 -2.99 -11.24 -10.35
CA GLY A 142 -4.06 -10.27 -10.64
C GLY A 142 -3.56 -9.13 -11.51
N GLN A 143 -2.43 -8.53 -11.14
CA GLN A 143 -1.79 -7.45 -11.91
C GLN A 143 -1.34 -7.92 -13.30
N LEU A 144 -0.70 -9.10 -13.41
CA LEU A 144 -0.33 -9.70 -14.70
C LEU A 144 -1.54 -10.01 -15.57
N THR A 145 -2.66 -10.43 -14.97
CA THR A 145 -3.91 -10.70 -15.69
C THR A 145 -4.47 -9.42 -16.30
N VAL A 146 -4.54 -8.33 -15.52
CA VAL A 146 -4.96 -7.02 -16.02
C VAL A 146 -4.00 -6.57 -17.13
N LEU A 147 -2.69 -6.55 -16.88
CA LEU A 147 -1.68 -6.14 -17.85
C LEU A 147 -1.78 -6.93 -19.17
N ASN A 148 -1.80 -8.26 -19.11
CA ASN A 148 -1.85 -9.10 -20.31
C ASN A 148 -3.16 -8.89 -21.09
N ARG A 149 -4.29 -8.78 -20.38
CA ARG A 149 -5.60 -8.58 -21.00
C ARG A 149 -5.66 -7.22 -21.71
N VAL A 150 -5.27 -6.14 -21.02
CA VAL A 150 -5.35 -4.78 -21.55
C VAL A 150 -4.35 -4.58 -22.69
N LEU A 151 -3.10 -5.02 -22.53
CA LEU A 151 -2.11 -5.00 -23.61
C LEU A 151 -2.62 -5.73 -24.86
N ARG A 152 -3.10 -6.96 -24.69
CA ARG A 152 -3.58 -7.77 -25.81
C ARG A 152 -4.77 -7.12 -26.51
N HIS A 153 -5.70 -6.53 -25.75
CA HIS A 153 -6.86 -5.84 -26.30
C HIS A 153 -6.45 -4.58 -27.06
N ASN A 154 -5.62 -3.72 -26.45
CA ASN A 154 -5.16 -2.47 -27.04
C ASN A 154 -4.35 -2.70 -28.31
N ILE A 155 -3.41 -3.65 -28.27
CA ILE A 155 -2.61 -4.03 -29.43
C ILE A 155 -3.50 -4.58 -30.55
N ARG A 156 -4.42 -5.50 -30.23
CA ARG A 156 -5.30 -6.10 -31.25
C ARG A 156 -6.20 -5.06 -31.89
N ASN A 157 -6.75 -4.12 -31.11
CA ASN A 157 -7.66 -3.10 -31.62
C ASN A 157 -6.93 -2.11 -32.52
N ALA A 158 -5.81 -1.53 -32.04
CA ALA A 158 -5.00 -0.61 -32.85
C ALA A 158 -4.53 -1.27 -34.15
N MET A 159 -3.97 -2.49 -34.06
CA MET A 159 -3.51 -3.22 -35.25
C MET A 159 -4.64 -3.57 -36.22
N THR A 160 -5.87 -3.74 -35.73
CA THR A 160 -7.03 -3.96 -36.59
C THR A 160 -7.39 -2.70 -37.38
N VAL A 161 -7.37 -1.53 -36.73
CA VAL A 161 -7.62 -0.23 -37.37
C VAL A 161 -6.51 0.11 -38.35
N VAL A 162 -5.24 0.05 -37.93
CA VAL A 162 -4.06 0.30 -38.78
C VAL A 162 -4.11 -0.57 -40.03
N ARG A 163 -4.34 -1.88 -39.87
CA ARG A 163 -4.43 -2.80 -41.00
C ARG A 163 -5.64 -2.51 -41.90
N GLY A 164 -6.75 -2.05 -41.34
CA GLY A 164 -7.93 -1.63 -42.10
C GLY A 164 -7.64 -0.40 -42.95
N ARG A 165 -7.10 0.66 -42.36
CA ARG A 165 -6.75 1.91 -43.05
C ARG A 165 -5.62 1.72 -44.07
N ALA A 166 -4.58 0.96 -43.73
CA ALA A 166 -3.51 0.62 -44.66
C ALA A 166 -4.03 -0.14 -45.90
N ARG A 167 -5.07 -0.98 -45.77
CA ARG A 167 -5.72 -1.60 -46.94
C ARG A 167 -6.43 -0.58 -47.81
N PHE A 168 -7.11 0.41 -47.23
CA PHE A 168 -7.77 1.48 -47.98
C PHE A 168 -6.76 2.36 -48.71
N ILE A 169 -5.66 2.75 -48.05
CA ILE A 169 -4.53 3.47 -48.67
C ILE A 169 -4.02 2.68 -49.89
N ARG A 170 -3.75 1.38 -49.72
CA ARG A 170 -3.27 0.52 -50.81
C ARG A 170 -4.29 0.42 -51.95
N GLN A 171 -5.57 0.20 -51.65
CA GLN A 171 -6.62 0.08 -52.67
C GLN A 171 -6.81 1.38 -53.46
N GLN A 172 -6.78 2.54 -52.80
CA GLN A 172 -6.84 3.83 -53.47
C GLN A 172 -5.59 4.08 -54.31
N ALA A 173 -4.39 3.83 -53.78
CA ALA A 173 -3.14 3.97 -54.53
C ALA A 173 -3.13 3.11 -55.80
N GLU A 174 -3.58 1.85 -55.72
CA GLU A 174 -3.70 0.95 -56.89
C GLU A 174 -4.77 1.43 -57.89
N ALA A 175 -5.88 2.02 -57.42
CA ALA A 175 -6.94 2.56 -58.28
C ALA A 175 -6.46 3.81 -59.03
N SER A 176 -5.75 4.71 -58.35
CA SER A 176 -5.15 5.92 -58.93
C SER A 176 -4.06 5.62 -59.94
N GLN A 177 -3.25 4.60 -59.66
CA GLN A 177 -2.23 4.11 -60.58
C GLN A 177 -2.85 3.50 -61.85
N ARG A 178 -4.06 2.92 -61.75
CA ARG A 178 -4.84 2.42 -62.89
C ARG A 178 -5.59 3.52 -63.66
N ALA A 179 -5.96 4.62 -63.01
CA ALA A 179 -6.80 5.68 -63.58
C ALA A 179 -6.03 6.83 -64.26
N GLY A 180 -4.70 6.94 -64.07
CA GLY A 180 -3.91 8.03 -64.65
C GLY A 180 -3.95 9.30 -63.78
N ALA A 181 -3.12 9.30 -62.74
CA ALA A 181 -2.48 10.41 -62.00
C ALA A 181 -3.28 11.57 -61.37
N ASP A 182 -4.48 11.97 -61.79
CA ASP A 182 -4.93 13.36 -61.46
C ASP A 182 -6.05 13.53 -60.43
N GLY A 183 -6.29 12.60 -59.49
CA GLY A 183 -7.46 12.76 -58.58
C GLY A 183 -7.50 12.07 -57.22
N ALA A 184 -6.38 11.68 -56.61
CA ALA A 184 -6.44 10.81 -55.42
C ALA A 184 -5.60 11.26 -54.21
N GLY A 185 -5.48 12.56 -53.99
CA GLY A 185 -4.72 13.11 -52.87
C GLY A 185 -5.49 13.09 -51.53
N ASP A 186 -6.77 13.48 -51.53
CA ASP A 186 -7.46 13.85 -50.29
C ASP A 186 -7.71 12.66 -49.34
N GLY A 187 -8.21 11.53 -49.84
CA GLY A 187 -8.56 10.38 -48.98
C GLY A 187 -7.37 9.58 -48.45
N LEU A 188 -6.19 9.73 -49.06
CA LEU A 188 -4.98 9.00 -48.66
C LEU A 188 -4.35 9.62 -47.40
N ALA A 189 -4.34 10.95 -47.33
CA ALA A 189 -3.81 11.70 -46.20
C ALA A 189 -4.60 11.40 -44.92
N ASP A 190 -5.94 11.45 -45.00
CA ASP A 190 -6.82 11.12 -43.86
C ASP A 190 -6.59 9.71 -43.32
N HIS A 191 -6.36 8.73 -44.20
CA HIS A 191 -6.08 7.38 -43.76
C HIS A 191 -4.68 7.22 -43.16
N ALA A 192 -3.69 7.98 -43.66
CA ALA A 192 -2.33 7.97 -43.12
C ALA A 192 -2.28 8.59 -41.72
N VAL A 193 -2.97 9.72 -41.50
CA VAL A 193 -3.11 10.35 -40.18
C VAL A 193 -3.68 9.36 -39.16
N VAL A 194 -4.78 8.65 -39.50
CA VAL A 194 -5.37 7.65 -38.59
C VAL A 194 -4.43 6.47 -38.30
N VAL A 195 -3.55 6.12 -39.26
CA VAL A 195 -2.51 5.08 -39.04
C VAL A 195 -1.45 5.58 -38.07
N GLU A 196 -0.98 6.82 -38.24
CA GLU A 196 -0.01 7.47 -37.35
C GLU A 196 -0.57 7.61 -35.93
N GLU A 197 -1.79 8.13 -35.76
CA GLU A 197 -2.47 8.23 -34.46
C GLU A 197 -2.56 6.86 -33.75
N ASN A 198 -2.90 5.80 -34.48
CA ASN A 198 -2.98 4.46 -33.88
C ASN A 198 -1.60 3.86 -33.56
N ALA A 199 -0.55 4.24 -34.31
CA ALA A 199 0.82 3.83 -34.02
C ALA A 199 1.36 4.55 -32.78
N GLU A 200 1.10 5.84 -32.64
CA GLU A 200 1.42 6.62 -31.43
C GLU A 200 0.68 6.06 -30.22
N ARG A 201 -0.60 5.72 -30.35
CA ARG A 201 -1.37 5.06 -29.28
C ARG A 201 -0.75 3.71 -28.85
N LEU A 202 -0.20 2.94 -29.78
CA LEU A 202 0.50 1.68 -29.47
C LEU A 202 1.83 1.91 -28.73
N LEU A 203 2.55 2.98 -29.06
CA LEU A 203 3.76 3.38 -28.37
C LEU A 203 3.44 3.83 -26.94
N GLY A 204 2.38 4.64 -26.74
CA GLY A 204 1.89 5.02 -25.42
C GLY A 204 1.58 3.81 -24.53
N VAL A 205 0.81 2.84 -25.06
CA VAL A 205 0.51 1.59 -24.35
C VAL A 205 1.77 0.80 -23.96
N SER A 206 2.82 0.86 -24.78
CA SER A 206 4.10 0.20 -24.50
C SER A 206 4.90 0.95 -23.43
N GLU A 207 4.81 2.28 -23.37
CA GLU A 207 5.37 3.12 -22.31
C GLU A 207 4.68 2.85 -20.97
N HIS A 208 3.35 2.85 -20.95
CA HIS A 208 2.56 2.48 -19.77
C HIS A 208 2.97 1.11 -19.25
N ALA A 209 3.14 0.11 -20.13
CA ALA A 209 3.56 -1.23 -19.73
C ALA A 209 4.96 -1.26 -19.09
N ARG A 210 5.90 -0.42 -19.55
CA ARG A 210 7.22 -0.28 -18.92
C ARG A 210 7.14 0.37 -17.55
N HIS A 211 6.36 1.44 -17.41
CA HIS A 211 6.11 2.05 -16.11
C HIS A 211 5.46 1.07 -15.14
N ILE A 212 4.50 0.27 -15.61
CA ILE A 212 3.83 -0.76 -14.84
C ILE A 212 4.82 -1.83 -14.36
N ASP A 213 5.72 -2.31 -15.22
CA ASP A 213 6.77 -3.28 -14.85
C ASP A 213 7.72 -2.70 -13.78
N ALA A 214 8.08 -1.41 -13.93
CA ALA A 214 8.92 -0.70 -12.96
C ALA A 214 8.21 -0.47 -11.61
N VAL A 215 6.88 -0.30 -11.60
CA VAL A 215 6.12 -0.31 -10.35
C VAL A 215 6.09 -1.74 -9.80
N ILE A 216 5.59 -2.73 -10.55
CA ILE A 216 5.31 -4.12 -10.11
C ILE A 216 6.55 -4.94 -9.74
N GLY A 217 7.76 -4.49 -10.08
CA GLY A 217 9.05 -5.12 -9.73
C GLY A 217 9.17 -5.59 -8.27
N PRO A 218 10.15 -6.48 -7.98
CA PRO A 218 10.28 -7.14 -6.68
C PRO A 218 10.11 -6.14 -5.52
N ASP A 219 9.26 -6.51 -4.55
CA ASP A 219 8.94 -5.71 -3.36
C ASP A 219 10.21 -5.49 -2.50
N ASP A 220 11.10 -4.62 -2.96
CA ASP A 220 12.01 -3.89 -2.09
C ASP A 220 11.13 -3.02 -1.17
N ASP A 221 11.50 -2.90 0.10
CA ASP A 221 10.67 -2.26 1.12
C ASP A 221 10.18 -0.89 0.60
N VAL A 222 8.89 -0.58 0.74
CA VAL A 222 8.29 0.69 0.25
C VAL A 222 9.05 1.92 0.77
N GLU A 223 9.67 1.82 1.95
CA GLU A 223 10.55 2.84 2.53
C GLU A 223 11.90 2.98 1.80
N GLU A 224 12.43 1.90 1.22
CA GLU A 224 13.69 1.83 0.47
C GLU A 224 13.54 2.40 -0.96
N VAL A 225 12.36 2.28 -1.56
CA VAL A 225 12.07 2.79 -2.93
C VAL A 225 11.51 4.21 -2.92
N ALA A 226 10.82 4.63 -1.86
CA ALA A 226 10.23 5.96 -1.84
C ALA A 226 11.32 7.06 -1.94
N THR A 227 10.99 8.15 -2.61
CA THR A 227 11.82 9.34 -2.77
C THR A 227 11.06 10.59 -2.31
N THR A 228 11.76 11.70 -2.18
CA THR A 228 11.14 13.01 -1.98
C THR A 228 10.59 13.51 -3.30
N VAL A 229 9.28 13.74 -3.38
CA VAL A 229 8.59 14.23 -4.58
C VAL A 229 7.99 15.60 -4.29
N ASP A 230 8.31 16.60 -5.11
CA ASP A 230 7.69 17.93 -5.04
C ASP A 230 6.39 17.94 -5.87
N LEU A 231 5.25 17.85 -5.19
CA LEU A 231 3.95 17.74 -5.83
C LEU A 231 3.58 18.96 -6.67
N VAL A 232 4.02 20.15 -6.27
CA VAL A 232 3.74 21.38 -7.03
C VAL A 232 4.57 21.41 -8.30
N GLY A 233 5.88 21.17 -8.18
CA GLY A 233 6.77 21.13 -9.35
C GLY A 233 6.37 20.04 -10.36
N VAL A 234 5.95 18.88 -9.87
CA VAL A 234 5.41 17.80 -10.71
C VAL A 234 4.14 18.22 -11.45
N ALA A 235 3.18 18.83 -10.74
CA ALA A 235 1.93 19.30 -11.34
C ALA A 235 2.16 20.41 -12.37
N GLU A 236 3.01 21.39 -12.05
CA GLU A 236 3.36 22.49 -12.96
C GLU A 236 4.06 21.98 -14.23
N GLY A 237 5.04 21.07 -14.09
CA GLY A 237 5.74 20.48 -15.23
C GLY A 237 4.82 19.64 -16.13
N ALA A 238 3.86 18.92 -15.54
CA ALA A 238 2.86 18.18 -16.31
C ALA A 238 1.90 19.12 -17.05
N ILE A 239 1.43 20.20 -16.41
CA ILE A 239 0.59 21.23 -17.04
C ILE A 239 1.33 21.93 -18.19
N GLU A 240 2.60 22.29 -18.01
CA GLU A 240 3.38 22.96 -19.05
C GLU A 240 3.50 22.10 -20.31
N ARG A 241 3.85 20.81 -20.15
CA ARG A 241 3.98 19.87 -21.26
C ARG A 241 2.63 19.61 -21.94
N LEU A 242 1.60 19.25 -21.18
CA LEU A 242 0.28 18.95 -21.73
C LEU A 242 -0.40 20.19 -22.32
N GLY A 243 -0.13 21.39 -21.81
CA GLY A 243 -0.60 22.64 -22.39
C GLY A 243 0.00 22.93 -23.77
N ALA A 244 1.23 22.49 -24.02
CA ALA A 244 1.84 22.57 -25.34
C ALA A 244 1.23 21.57 -26.33
N GLU A 245 0.85 20.38 -25.85
CA GLU A 245 0.24 19.29 -26.64
C GLU A 245 -1.26 19.53 -26.91
N HIS A 246 -1.96 20.20 -25.99
CA HIS A 246 -3.39 20.48 -26.05
C HIS A 246 -3.71 21.99 -25.89
N PRO A 247 -3.45 22.83 -26.92
CA PRO A 247 -3.61 24.29 -26.82
C PRO A 247 -5.05 24.77 -26.60
N ALA A 248 -6.04 23.91 -26.83
CA ALA A 248 -7.45 24.22 -26.63
C ALA A 248 -7.94 24.02 -25.18
N ALA A 249 -7.14 23.36 -24.34
CA ALA A 249 -7.48 23.10 -22.95
C ALA A 249 -7.14 24.29 -22.03
N GLU A 250 -7.98 24.55 -21.05
CA GLU A 250 -7.72 25.54 -19.99
C GLU A 250 -7.12 24.83 -18.77
N PHE A 251 -5.91 25.22 -18.37
CA PHE A 251 -5.27 24.70 -17.17
C PHE A 251 -5.25 25.73 -16.05
N VAL A 252 -5.66 25.31 -14.85
CA VAL A 252 -5.48 26.06 -13.62
C VAL A 252 -4.42 25.37 -12.77
N ALA A 253 -3.23 25.97 -12.72
CA ALA A 253 -2.12 25.48 -11.93
C ALA A 253 -2.36 25.66 -10.41
N PRO A 254 -1.70 24.86 -9.56
CA PRO A 254 -1.79 25.02 -8.11
C PRO A 254 -1.33 26.42 -7.70
N ALA A 255 -2.03 27.03 -6.73
CA ALA A 255 -1.50 28.24 -6.10
C ALA A 255 -0.17 27.88 -5.40
N ALA A 256 0.91 28.53 -5.80
CA ALA A 256 2.28 28.18 -5.41
C ALA A 256 2.45 28.04 -3.88
N VAL A 257 2.47 26.79 -3.41
CA VAL A 257 2.82 26.39 -2.04
C VAL A 257 3.62 25.09 -2.15
N ALA A 258 4.95 25.20 -2.19
CA ALA A 258 5.83 24.03 -2.31
C ALA A 258 5.45 22.93 -1.31
N CYS A 259 5.27 21.71 -1.81
CA CYS A 259 4.75 20.60 -1.02
C CYS A 259 5.49 19.31 -1.37
N ARG A 260 6.36 18.85 -0.46
CA ARG A 260 7.19 17.67 -0.66
C ARG A 260 6.64 16.48 0.11
N VAL A 261 6.52 15.33 -0.54
CA VAL A 261 6.02 14.08 0.08
C VAL A 261 7.02 12.94 -0.12
N ARG A 262 6.95 11.96 0.77
CA ARG A 262 7.62 10.65 0.58
C ARG A 262 6.71 9.77 -0.27
N ALA A 263 7.08 9.51 -1.52
CA ALA A 263 6.25 8.74 -2.44
C ALA A 263 7.12 7.94 -3.43
N HIS A 264 6.49 7.08 -4.23
CA HIS A 264 7.18 6.29 -5.25
C HIS A 264 7.78 7.22 -6.34
N PRO A 265 8.95 6.93 -6.93
CA PRO A 265 9.54 7.79 -7.97
C PRO A 265 8.62 8.04 -9.18
N LEU A 266 7.75 7.09 -9.49
CA LEU A 266 6.76 7.20 -10.56
C LEU A 266 5.51 8.01 -10.18
N THR A 267 5.49 8.71 -9.03
CA THR A 267 4.43 9.68 -8.69
C THR A 267 4.31 10.79 -9.73
N GLU A 268 5.41 11.22 -10.33
CA GLU A 268 5.38 12.18 -11.45
C GLU A 268 4.56 11.66 -12.63
N VAL A 269 4.81 10.40 -13.02
CA VAL A 269 4.06 9.75 -14.08
C VAL A 269 2.59 9.65 -13.70
N ALA A 270 2.26 9.20 -12.49
CA ALA A 270 0.87 9.10 -12.05
C ALA A 270 0.13 10.46 -12.08
N VAL A 271 0.77 11.55 -11.66
CA VAL A 271 0.16 12.89 -11.74
C VAL A 271 -0.05 13.31 -13.19
N SER A 272 0.94 13.05 -14.07
CA SER A 272 0.79 13.30 -15.50
C SER A 272 -0.40 12.54 -16.10
N GLU A 273 -0.54 11.24 -15.78
CA GLU A 273 -1.66 10.42 -16.27
C GLU A 273 -3.02 10.97 -15.84
N LEU A 274 -3.14 11.48 -14.62
CA LEU A 274 -4.40 12.07 -14.15
C LEU A 274 -4.76 13.35 -14.92
N ILE A 275 -3.77 14.21 -15.16
CA ILE A 275 -3.97 15.46 -15.90
C ILE A 275 -4.24 15.17 -17.38
N GLU A 276 -3.51 14.23 -17.99
CA GLU A 276 -3.74 13.79 -19.36
C GLU A 276 -5.14 13.19 -19.52
N ASN A 277 -5.55 12.32 -18.59
CA ASN A 277 -6.90 11.74 -18.59
C ASN A 277 -7.99 12.82 -18.53
N ALA A 278 -7.80 13.86 -17.70
CA ALA A 278 -8.72 14.99 -17.61
C ALA A 278 -8.80 15.79 -18.93
N VAL A 279 -7.68 16.03 -19.60
CA VAL A 279 -7.64 16.78 -20.86
C VAL A 279 -8.21 15.96 -22.03
N VAL A 280 -7.79 14.71 -22.18
CA VAL A 280 -8.19 13.86 -23.31
C VAL A 280 -9.68 13.52 -23.28
N HIS A 281 -10.25 13.38 -22.08
CA HIS A 281 -11.65 12.99 -21.91
C HIS A 281 -12.59 14.13 -21.52
N GLY A 282 -12.07 15.34 -21.27
CA GLY A 282 -12.88 16.50 -20.86
C GLY A 282 -13.68 17.18 -21.97
N GLY A 283 -13.58 16.72 -23.23
CA GLY A 283 -14.36 17.24 -24.37
C GLY A 283 -13.59 18.21 -25.27
N ASP A 284 -14.30 19.09 -25.97
CA ASP A 284 -13.73 19.96 -27.04
C ASP A 284 -12.85 21.12 -26.51
N ALA A 285 -13.07 21.55 -25.25
CA ALA A 285 -12.33 22.63 -24.60
C ALA A 285 -12.28 22.39 -23.07
N PRO A 286 -11.56 21.34 -22.63
CA PRO A 286 -11.61 20.87 -21.25
C PRO A 286 -10.96 21.88 -20.31
N ARG A 287 -11.53 22.04 -19.12
CA ARG A 287 -10.95 22.84 -18.05
C ARG A 287 -10.43 21.92 -16.95
N VAL A 288 -9.11 21.92 -16.77
CA VAL A 288 -8.43 21.08 -15.78
C VAL A 288 -7.82 21.95 -14.68
N ALA A 289 -8.30 21.79 -13.46
CA ALA A 289 -7.78 22.49 -12.30
C ALA A 289 -7.01 21.53 -11.39
N VAL A 290 -5.74 21.85 -11.11
CA VAL A 290 -4.90 21.09 -10.20
C VAL A 290 -4.68 21.89 -8.94
N SER A 291 -4.93 21.28 -7.79
CA SER A 291 -4.65 21.89 -6.49
C SER A 291 -3.81 20.97 -5.62
N VAL A 292 -2.88 21.56 -4.89
CA VAL A 292 -2.06 20.88 -3.89
C VAL A 292 -2.25 21.59 -2.57
N ARG A 293 -2.63 20.85 -1.55
CA ARG A 293 -2.90 21.38 -0.22
C ARG A 293 -2.20 20.54 0.84
N ARG A 294 -1.57 21.20 1.79
CA ARG A 294 -1.07 20.54 3.00
C ARG A 294 -2.21 20.39 4.02
N ASP A 295 -2.38 19.18 4.52
CA ASP A 295 -3.39 18.83 5.53
C ASP A 295 -2.68 18.25 6.77
N GLY A 296 -2.25 19.14 7.67
CA GLY A 296 -1.46 18.77 8.85
C GLY A 296 -0.11 18.16 8.47
N ASP A 297 0.09 16.89 8.85
CA ASP A 297 1.27 16.10 8.51
C ASP A 297 1.20 15.48 7.10
N GLY A 298 0.03 15.53 6.44
CA GLY A 298 -0.21 14.99 5.10
C GLY A 298 -0.36 16.05 4.01
N ALA A 299 -0.50 15.60 2.77
CA ALA A 299 -0.77 16.45 1.63
C ALA A 299 -1.82 15.82 0.71
N THR A 300 -2.61 16.67 0.08
CA THR A 300 -3.66 16.29 -0.85
C THR A 300 -3.36 16.94 -2.20
N LEU A 301 -3.20 16.13 -3.24
CA LEU A 301 -3.20 16.56 -4.63
C LEU A 301 -4.57 16.22 -5.23
N ARG A 302 -5.19 17.19 -5.88
CA ARG A 302 -6.52 17.08 -6.48
C ARG A 302 -6.48 17.56 -7.92
N VAL A 303 -7.02 16.76 -8.82
CA VAL A 303 -7.23 17.08 -10.24
C VAL A 303 -8.75 17.13 -10.45
N ASP A 304 -9.25 18.29 -10.82
CA ASP A 304 -10.66 18.55 -11.12
C ASP A 304 -10.80 18.80 -12.62
N ASP A 305 -11.75 18.13 -13.26
CA ASP A 305 -12.13 18.34 -14.66
C ASP A 305 -13.65 18.53 -14.82
N ASP A 306 -14.03 19.20 -15.90
CA ASP A 306 -15.42 19.42 -16.31
C ASP A 306 -15.90 18.40 -17.36
N GLY A 307 -15.19 17.27 -17.46
CA GLY A 307 -15.52 16.16 -18.33
C GLY A 307 -16.58 15.22 -17.74
N PRO A 308 -17.20 14.34 -18.56
CA PRO A 308 -18.43 13.59 -18.28
C PRO A 308 -18.37 12.58 -17.11
N GLY A 309 -17.29 12.54 -16.34
CA GLY A 309 -17.09 11.61 -15.25
C GLY A 309 -16.44 10.29 -15.68
N ILE A 310 -15.76 9.65 -14.73
CA ILE A 310 -15.28 8.27 -14.93
C ILE A 310 -16.46 7.31 -14.67
N PRO A 311 -16.73 6.34 -15.57
CA PRO A 311 -17.81 5.39 -15.37
C PRO A 311 -17.72 4.68 -14.00
N PRO A 312 -18.82 4.53 -13.25
CA PRO A 312 -18.80 3.92 -11.91
C PRO A 312 -18.17 2.53 -11.87
N GLU A 313 -18.40 1.72 -12.92
CA GLU A 313 -17.81 0.39 -13.06
C GLU A 313 -16.27 0.42 -13.15
N THR A 314 -15.70 1.47 -13.76
CA THR A 314 -14.26 1.68 -13.84
C THR A 314 -13.71 2.10 -12.48
N VAL A 315 -14.39 3.04 -11.79
CA VAL A 315 -14.02 3.45 -10.43
C VAL A 315 -14.03 2.26 -9.48
N GLU A 316 -15.07 1.43 -9.51
CA GLU A 316 -15.15 0.21 -8.70
C GLU A 316 -14.02 -0.78 -9.00
N ALA A 317 -13.69 -0.99 -10.27
CA ALA A 317 -12.61 -1.89 -10.67
C ALA A 317 -11.25 -1.42 -10.15
N ILE A 318 -10.96 -0.12 -10.27
CA ILE A 318 -9.73 0.51 -9.76
C ILE A 318 -9.68 0.46 -8.23
N GLN A 319 -10.80 0.67 -7.54
CA GLN A 319 -10.86 0.60 -6.08
C GLN A 319 -10.66 -0.83 -5.54
N ARG A 320 -11.17 -1.85 -6.26
CA ARG A 320 -11.08 -3.26 -5.86
C ARG A 320 -9.77 -3.94 -6.24
N GLY A 321 -8.99 -3.36 -7.17
CA GLY A 321 -7.72 -3.92 -7.60
C GLY A 321 -7.83 -5.12 -8.56
N TYR A 322 -9.03 -5.42 -9.06
CA TYR A 322 -9.26 -6.41 -10.14
C TYR A 322 -10.31 -5.92 -11.13
N GLU A 323 -10.10 -6.19 -12.42
CA GLU A 323 -10.91 -5.61 -13.51
C GLU A 323 -12.18 -6.42 -13.81
N THR A 324 -13.31 -5.73 -13.94
CA THR A 324 -14.55 -6.24 -14.54
C THR A 324 -14.83 -5.52 -15.87
N SER A 325 -14.49 -6.19 -16.98
CA SER A 325 -14.91 -5.88 -18.36
C SER A 325 -14.89 -4.41 -18.79
N MET A 326 -13.76 -3.90 -19.27
CA MET A 326 -13.69 -2.57 -19.88
C MET A 326 -14.40 -2.46 -21.24
N ARG A 327 -15.11 -1.33 -21.43
CA ARG A 327 -15.21 -0.60 -22.70
C ARG A 327 -14.25 0.59 -22.61
N HIS A 328 -13.50 0.82 -23.69
CA HIS A 328 -12.42 1.80 -23.91
C HIS A 328 -11.01 1.31 -23.60
N ALA A 329 -10.08 1.79 -24.42
CA ALA A 329 -8.73 1.28 -24.60
C ALA A 329 -7.67 2.03 -23.77
N ASP A 330 -8.10 2.95 -22.89
CA ASP A 330 -7.25 3.91 -22.18
C ASP A 330 -7.07 3.60 -20.69
N GLY A 331 -7.58 2.44 -20.22
CA GLY A 331 -7.60 2.11 -18.79
C GLY A 331 -6.25 1.87 -18.11
N LEU A 332 -5.13 1.75 -18.84
CA LEU A 332 -3.81 1.51 -18.23
C LEU A 332 -3.33 2.69 -17.38
N GLY A 333 -3.66 3.93 -17.75
CA GLY A 333 -3.24 5.13 -17.02
C GLY A 333 -3.77 5.14 -15.58
N LEU A 334 -5.09 4.94 -15.40
CA LEU A 334 -5.70 4.88 -14.06
C LEU A 334 -5.22 3.66 -13.23
N TRP A 335 -4.92 2.53 -13.88
CA TRP A 335 -4.28 1.38 -13.20
C TRP A 335 -2.86 1.71 -12.73
N LEU A 336 -2.07 2.39 -13.56
CA LEU A 336 -0.74 2.87 -13.19
C LEU A 336 -0.82 3.82 -12.00
N VAL A 337 -1.74 4.80 -12.04
CA VAL A 337 -1.99 5.71 -10.90
C VAL A 337 -2.30 4.92 -9.64
N ARG A 338 -3.22 3.96 -9.71
CA ARG A 338 -3.59 3.11 -8.56
C ARG A 338 -2.38 2.41 -7.95
N TRP A 339 -1.56 1.76 -8.77
CA TRP A 339 -0.41 1.01 -8.28
C TRP A 339 0.70 1.91 -7.73
N VAL A 340 0.92 3.07 -8.34
CA VAL A 340 1.86 4.08 -7.82
C VAL A 340 1.38 4.63 -6.47
N VAL A 341 0.08 4.90 -6.33
CA VAL A 341 -0.53 5.39 -5.08
C VAL A 341 -0.44 4.34 -3.98
N ASP A 342 -0.78 3.08 -4.29
CA ASP A 342 -0.64 1.96 -3.34
C ASP A 342 0.82 1.80 -2.88
N ARG A 343 1.79 1.89 -3.80
CA ARG A 343 3.23 1.86 -3.48
C ARG A 343 3.74 3.14 -2.80
N SER A 344 2.98 4.22 -2.83
CA SER A 344 3.32 5.45 -2.11
C SER A 344 2.70 5.49 -0.70
N VAL A 345 1.96 4.45 -0.30
CA VAL A 345 1.17 4.44 0.95
C VAL A 345 0.26 5.67 1.02
N ALA A 346 -0.35 6.00 -0.11
CA ALA A 346 -1.27 7.11 -0.26
C ALA A 346 -2.67 6.56 -0.58
N ASP A 347 -3.70 7.40 -0.39
CA ASP A 347 -5.08 7.05 -0.71
C ASP A 347 -5.51 7.68 -2.02
N LEU A 348 -6.13 6.88 -2.90
CA LEU A 348 -6.75 7.34 -4.14
C LEU A 348 -8.28 7.46 -3.95
N GLY A 349 -8.82 8.63 -4.24
CA GLY A 349 -10.25 8.93 -4.18
C GLY A 349 -10.78 9.44 -5.52
N PHE A 350 -12.06 9.14 -5.77
CA PHE A 350 -12.82 9.59 -6.94
C PHE A 350 -14.11 10.22 -6.42
N ASP A 351 -14.42 11.42 -6.87
CA ASP A 351 -15.68 12.12 -6.57
C ASP A 351 -16.23 12.69 -7.87
N ALA A 352 -17.53 12.53 -8.11
CA ALA A 352 -18.19 13.07 -9.29
C ALA A 352 -19.02 14.27 -8.84
N ASP A 353 -18.67 15.47 -9.30
CA ASP A 353 -19.36 16.71 -8.95
C ASP A 353 -20.17 17.21 -10.15
N GLY A 354 -21.44 16.81 -10.19
CA GLY A 354 -22.34 17.15 -11.30
C GLY A 354 -21.89 16.54 -12.62
N ASP A 355 -21.49 17.38 -13.57
CA ASP A 355 -21.02 16.99 -14.90
C ASP A 355 -19.49 16.80 -14.97
N GLY A 356 -18.75 16.94 -13.86
CA GLY A 356 -17.28 16.86 -13.78
C GLY A 356 -16.74 15.69 -12.95
N GLN A 357 -15.43 15.47 -12.99
CA GLN A 357 -14.72 14.48 -12.18
C GLN A 357 -13.64 15.13 -11.31
N THR A 358 -13.57 14.67 -10.07
CA THR A 358 -12.43 14.92 -9.20
C THR A 358 -11.69 13.61 -8.95
N VAL A 359 -10.38 13.63 -9.15
CA VAL A 359 -9.47 12.59 -8.65
C VAL A 359 -8.56 13.18 -7.57
N THR A 360 -8.48 12.51 -6.43
CA THR A 360 -7.72 12.97 -5.26
C THR A 360 -6.68 11.93 -4.84
N ILE A 361 -5.43 12.34 -4.66
CA ILE A 361 -4.38 11.55 -4.03
C ILE A 361 -4.04 12.18 -2.67
N ARG A 362 -4.19 11.42 -1.57
CA ARG A 362 -3.81 11.87 -0.22
C ARG A 362 -2.58 11.12 0.27
N PHE A 363 -1.53 11.86 0.57
CA PHE A 363 -0.29 11.35 1.15
C PHE A 363 -0.31 11.53 2.66
N GLU A 364 0.03 10.48 3.40
CA GLU A 364 0.04 10.52 4.88
C GLU A 364 1.21 11.31 5.49
N ARG A 365 2.29 11.57 4.73
CA ARG A 365 3.48 12.29 5.23
C ARG A 365 4.07 13.29 4.24
N VAL A 366 4.21 14.52 4.71
CA VAL A 366 4.95 15.61 4.07
C VAL A 366 6.34 15.70 4.69
N GLU A 367 7.37 15.84 3.86
CA GLU A 367 8.70 16.25 4.33
C GLU A 367 8.71 17.74 4.59
N THR A 368 9.17 18.14 5.78
CA THR A 368 9.44 19.55 6.03
C THR A 368 10.67 19.98 5.21
N ALA A 369 10.75 21.27 4.86
CA ALA A 369 11.76 21.81 3.95
C ALA A 369 13.23 21.54 4.36
N ASP A 370 13.46 21.10 5.60
CA ASP A 370 14.79 20.81 6.17
C ASP A 370 15.11 19.30 6.32
N GLY A 371 14.32 18.39 5.74
CA GLY A 371 14.63 16.96 5.76
C GLY A 371 14.48 16.27 7.13
N GLU A 372 13.92 16.98 8.13
CA GLU A 372 13.52 16.37 9.40
C GLU A 372 12.03 15.97 9.36
N PRO A 373 11.68 14.75 9.80
CA PRO A 373 10.28 14.37 9.95
C PRO A 373 9.58 15.33 10.92
N SER A 374 8.45 15.89 10.49
CA SER A 374 7.58 16.76 11.30
C SER A 374 7.40 16.17 12.71
N PRO A 375 7.67 16.93 13.79
CA PRO A 375 7.39 16.45 15.13
C PRO A 375 5.87 16.31 15.26
N ALA A 376 5.40 15.06 15.24
CA ALA A 376 4.00 14.70 15.39
C ALA A 376 3.36 15.55 16.50
N ALA A 377 2.22 16.17 16.19
CA ALA A 377 1.44 16.98 17.12
C ALA A 377 1.11 16.18 18.40
N SER A 378 1.94 16.34 19.42
CA SER A 378 1.60 16.03 20.81
C SER A 378 0.81 17.21 21.35
N GLY A 379 -0.47 17.29 20.98
CA GLY A 379 -1.42 18.16 21.66
C GLY A 379 -1.84 17.50 22.96
N ASP A 380 -1.13 17.81 24.05
CA ASP A 380 -1.70 17.72 25.40
C ASP A 380 -2.70 18.89 25.55
N PRO A 381 -3.99 18.67 25.88
CA PRO A 381 -4.99 19.75 25.93
C PRO A 381 -4.79 20.78 27.05
N ASN A 382 -3.67 20.76 27.77
CA ASN A 382 -3.54 21.48 29.04
C ASN A 382 -2.47 22.58 29.09
N ASP A 383 -1.78 22.88 27.99
CA ASP A 383 -0.86 24.02 27.93
C ASP A 383 -1.57 25.27 27.39
N LEU A 384 -2.27 25.97 28.29
CA LEU A 384 -2.60 27.38 28.11
C LEU A 384 -1.34 28.22 28.39
N PRO A 385 -0.91 29.11 27.49
CA PRO A 385 0.11 30.08 27.83
C PRO A 385 -0.51 31.19 28.70
N ASP A 386 0.05 31.40 29.89
CA ASP A 386 -0.21 32.57 30.73
C ASP A 386 0.10 33.84 29.93
N ALA A 387 -0.96 34.55 29.56
CA ALA A 387 -0.89 35.93 29.13
C ALA A 387 -1.02 36.81 30.38
N ASP A 388 0.05 37.50 30.77
CA ASP A 388 -0.15 38.79 31.42
C ASP A 388 0.83 39.83 30.89
N ALA A 389 0.22 40.90 30.37
CA ALA A 389 0.85 41.98 29.68
C ALA A 389 1.25 43.07 30.66
N THR A 390 2.40 43.66 30.38
CA THR A 390 2.88 44.91 30.98
C THR A 390 1.92 46.08 30.72
N GLY A 391 1.63 46.86 31.77
CA GLY A 391 1.57 48.33 31.66
C GLY A 391 0.29 49.00 32.18
N GLY A 392 0.41 49.77 33.27
CA GLY A 392 -0.61 50.74 33.67
C GLY A 392 -0.28 51.44 34.99
N GLY A 393 0.20 52.68 34.91
CA GLY A 393 0.71 53.46 36.04
C GLY A 393 -0.32 53.89 37.10
N ARG A 394 0.21 54.13 38.31
CA ARG A 394 -0.40 54.96 39.37
C ARG A 394 -0.29 56.45 38.96
N PRO A 395 -1.24 57.33 39.33
CA PRO A 395 -1.21 57.86 40.71
C PRO A 395 -2.57 58.27 41.36
N THR A 396 -2.55 58.25 42.70
CA THR A 396 -3.18 59.15 43.70
C THR A 396 -4.71 59.40 43.78
N ALA A 397 -5.24 59.00 44.95
CA ALA A 397 -6.01 59.79 45.94
C ALA A 397 -7.56 59.70 46.03
N ALA A 398 -7.98 59.53 47.30
CA ALA A 398 -9.20 60.00 47.97
C ALA A 398 -10.46 59.11 48.05
N THR A 399 -10.55 58.40 49.20
CA THR A 399 -11.67 58.36 50.19
C THR A 399 -13.14 58.25 49.75
N ALA A 400 -13.81 57.17 50.18
CA ALA A 400 -15.07 57.12 50.94
C ALA A 400 -15.47 55.63 51.09
N ASP A 401 -15.29 55.04 52.26
CA ASP A 401 -16.29 54.89 53.34
C ASP A 401 -17.40 53.87 53.01
N SER A 402 -17.49 52.86 53.88
CA SER A 402 -18.34 51.67 53.84
C SER A 402 -19.78 52.01 54.32
N PRO A 403 -20.79 51.12 54.24
CA PRO A 403 -20.77 49.73 54.72
C PRO A 403 -21.12 48.65 53.71
#